data_AF-A0A2M6ZK16-F1
#
_entry.id   AF-A0A2M6ZK16-F1
#
_cell.length_a   1.000
_cell.length_b   1.000
_cell.length_c   1.000
_cell.angle_alpha   90.00
_cell.angle_beta   90.00
_cell.angle_gamma   90.00
#
_symmetry.space_group_name_H-M   'P 1'
#
loop_
_entity.id
_entity.type
_entity.pdbx_description
1 polymer ?
#
loop_
_entity_poly.entity_id
_entity_poly.type
_entity_poly.pdbx_seq_one_letter_code
_entity_poly.pdbx_strand_id
1 'polypeptide(L)' 'MPECACGCGEPTKKGKYLQGHEQQLRKQLEEKVGGLPLLASLVKVTQMYAQDRMSLEGLGRLVRLIYQKD' A
#
# COMPACT_ATOMS: atom_id res chain seq x y z
N MET A 1 -25.00 -1.86 -0.93
CA MET A 1 -24.29 -0.72 -0.30
C MET A 1 -22.82 -0.86 -0.63
N PRO A 2 -22.06 0.23 -0.85
CA PRO A 2 -20.61 0.11 -1.00
C PRO A 2 -20.00 -0.45 0.28
N GLU A 3 -19.04 -1.35 0.16
CA GLU A 3 -18.29 -1.89 1.29
C GLU A 3 -17.19 -0.92 1.72
N CYS A 4 -16.82 -0.99 3.00
CA CYS A 4 -15.75 -0.17 3.55
C CYS A 4 -14.41 -0.55 2.91
N ALA A 5 -13.74 0.43 2.29
CA ALA A 5 -12.48 0.26 1.57
C ALA A 5 -11.28 -0.07 2.47
N CYS A 6 -11.45 -0.10 3.79
CA CYS A 6 -10.43 -0.66 4.69
C CYS A 6 -10.38 -2.20 4.68
N GLY A 7 -11.35 -2.86 4.02
CA GLY A 7 -11.40 -4.33 3.91
C GLY A 7 -12.10 -5.03 5.08
N CYS A 8 -12.85 -4.31 5.92
CA CYS A 8 -13.56 -4.92 7.05
C CYS A 8 -14.88 -5.61 6.66
N GLY A 9 -15.32 -5.51 5.41
CA GLY A 9 -16.57 -6.12 4.90
C GLY A 9 -17.86 -5.38 5.30
N GLU A 10 -17.78 -4.41 6.21
CA GLU A 10 -18.95 -3.65 6.65
C GLU A 10 -19.46 -2.67 5.58
N PRO A 11 -20.79 -2.52 5.41
CA PRO A 11 -21.36 -1.58 4.47
C PRO A 11 -21.20 -0.12 4.94
N THR A 12 -20.83 0.78 4.03
CA THR A 12 -20.79 2.21 4.32
C THR A 12 -22.15 2.85 4.04
N LYS A 13 -22.60 3.73 4.94
CA LYS A 13 -23.82 4.53 4.74
C LYS A 13 -23.61 5.62 3.67
N LYS A 14 -22.40 6.18 3.60
CA LYS A 14 -21.94 7.17 2.60
C LYS A 14 -20.41 7.19 2.60
N GLY A 15 -19.79 7.38 1.43
CA GLY A 15 -18.33 7.48 1.31
C GLY A 15 -17.63 6.12 1.26
N LYS A 16 -16.28 6.16 1.23
CA LYS A 16 -15.43 4.97 1.05
C LYS A 16 -15.10 4.24 2.36
N TYR A 17 -15.21 4.92 3.50
CA TYR A 17 -14.77 4.40 4.79
C TYR A 17 -15.83 4.63 5.86
N LEU A 18 -15.89 3.72 6.83
CA LEU A 18 -16.52 4.01 8.12
C LEU A 18 -15.71 5.06 8.89
N GLN A 19 -16.36 5.71 9.85
CA GLN A 19 -15.74 6.74 10.67
C GLN A 19 -14.48 6.19 11.36
N GLY A 20 -13.34 6.85 11.15
CA GLY A 20 -12.05 6.47 11.73
C GLY A 20 -11.29 5.36 10.97
N HIS A 21 -11.95 4.59 10.09
CA HIS A 21 -11.31 3.44 9.43
C HIS A 21 -10.24 3.85 8.41
N GLU A 22 -10.36 5.02 7.78
CA GLU A 22 -9.29 5.54 6.91
C GLU A 22 -8.00 5.79 7.70
N GLN A 23 -8.11 6.43 8.86
CA GLN A 23 -6.96 6.73 9.71
C GLN A 23 -6.34 5.44 10.27
N GLN A 24 -7.17 4.48 10.68
CA GLN A 24 -6.71 3.17 11.12
C GLN A 24 -5.97 2.42 10.01
N LEU A 25 -6.50 2.42 8.78
CA LEU A 25 -5.85 1.80 7.63
C LEU A 25 -4.50 2.44 7.34
N ARG A 26 -4.41 3.78 7.35
CA ARG A 26 -3.14 4.50 7.17
C ARG A 26 -2.09 4.05 8.18
N LYS A 27 -2.45 4.03 9.47
CA LYS A 27 -1.57 3.58 10.55
C LYS A 27 -1.11 2.13 10.34
N GLN A 28 -2.03 1.23 10.00
CA GLN A 28 -1.70 -0.17 9.76
C GLN A 28 -0.77 -0.36 8.54
N LEU A 29 -0.96 0.40 7.47
CA LEU A 29 -0.09 0.35 6.30
C LEU A 29 1.30 0.87 6.64
N GLU A 30 1.40 1.99 7.34
CA GLU A 30 2.68 2.53 7.80
C GLU A 30 3.43 1.54 8.70
N GLU A 31 2.76 0.94 9.69
CA GLU A 31 3.36 -0.06 10.58
C GLU A 31 3.81 -1.32 9.82
N LYS A 32 2.99 -1.84 8.90
CA LYS A 32 3.32 -3.05 8.12
C LYS A 32 4.47 -2.85 7.15
N VAL A 33 4.61 -1.63 6.63
CA VAL A 33 5.57 -1.31 5.57
C VAL A 33 6.88 -0.78 6.14
N GLY A 34 6.96 -0.39 7.42
CA GLY A 34 8.16 0.26 7.97
C GLY A 34 8.18 1.78 7.75
N GLY A 35 6.99 2.38 7.54
CA GLY A 35 6.78 3.81 7.46
C GLY A 35 6.63 4.37 6.03
N LEU A 36 6.34 5.67 5.97
CA LEU A 36 6.06 6.39 4.73
C LEU A 36 7.21 6.37 3.69
N PRO A 37 8.51 6.49 4.06
CA PRO A 37 9.59 6.46 3.08
C PRO A 37 9.70 5.12 2.34
N LEU A 38 9.51 4.02 3.04
CA LEU A 38 9.54 2.67 2.47
C LEU A 38 8.32 2.45 1.56
N LEU A 39 7.13 2.89 2.00
CA LEU A 39 5.91 2.89 1.17
C LEU A 39 6.08 3.68 -0.13
N ALA A 40 6.66 4.88 -0.06
CA ALA A 40 6.95 5.69 -1.25
C ALA A 40 7.91 4.98 -2.21
N SER A 41 8.91 4.27 -1.68
CA SER A 41 9.85 3.48 -2.47
C SER A 41 9.14 2.31 -3.18
N LEU A 42 8.25 1.60 -2.50
CA LEU A 42 7.44 0.51 -3.09
C LEU A 42 6.51 1.03 -4.19
N VAL A 43 5.83 2.15 -3.97
CA VAL A 43 4.97 2.79 -4.99
C VAL A 43 5.80 3.13 -6.24
N LYS A 44 6.98 3.72 -6.07
CA LYS A 44 7.84 4.08 -7.20
C LYS A 44 8.26 2.86 -8.02
N VAL A 45 8.76 1.79 -7.40
CA VAL A 45 9.27 0.62 -8.14
C VAL A 45 8.15 -0.16 -8.82
N THR A 46 6.97 -0.25 -8.18
CA THR A 46 5.80 -0.90 -8.79
C THR A 46 5.23 -0.10 -9.96
N GLN A 47 5.24 1.24 -9.90
CA GLN A 47 4.90 2.09 -11.04
C GLN A 47 5.88 1.92 -12.20
N MET A 48 7.18 1.83 -11.93
CA MET A 48 8.18 1.58 -12.99
C MET A 48 7.93 0.25 -13.70
N TYR A 49 7.58 -0.80 -12.94
CA TYR A 49 7.20 -2.09 -13.51
C TYR A 49 5.91 -2.00 -14.34
N ALA A 50 4.86 -1.37 -13.81
CA ALA A 50 3.58 -1.23 -14.50
C ALA A 50 3.65 -0.38 -15.79
N GLN A 51 4.70 0.42 -15.96
CA GLN A 51 4.97 1.23 -17.15
C GLN A 51 5.98 0.57 -18.11
N ASP A 52 6.28 -0.72 -17.94
CA ASP A 52 7.27 -1.47 -18.72
C ASP A 52 8.69 -0.87 -18.68
N ARG A 53 9.00 -0.03 -17.68
CA ARG A 53 10.32 0.58 -17.47
C ARG A 53 11.24 -0.29 -16.60
N MET A 54 10.75 -1.44 -16.13
CA MET A 54 11.45 -2.36 -15.26
C MET A 54 10.96 -3.77 -15.51
N SER A 55 11.87 -4.75 -15.56
CA SER A 55 11.49 -6.17 -15.64
C SER A 55 10.93 -6.68 -14.31
N LEU A 56 10.20 -7.79 -14.34
CA LEU A 56 9.71 -8.46 -13.14
C LEU A 56 10.87 -8.88 -12.20
N GLU A 57 12.00 -9.31 -12.77
CA GLU A 57 13.21 -9.63 -12.01
C GLU A 57 13.81 -8.39 -11.33
N GLY A 58 13.87 -7.26 -12.04
CA GLY A 58 14.31 -5.98 -11.50
C GLY A 58 13.43 -5.50 -10.35
N LEU A 59 12.11 -5.62 -10.51
CA LEU A 59 11.14 -5.34 -9.45
C LEU A 59 11.41 -6.22 -8.22
N GLY A 60 11.50 -7.54 -8.42
CA GLY A 60 11.74 -8.49 -7.34
C GLY A 60 13.02 -8.20 -6.56
N ARG A 61 14.10 -7.83 -7.25
CA ARG A 61 15.36 -7.43 -6.61
C ARG A 61 15.21 -6.16 -5.77
N LEU A 62 14.57 -5.12 -6.29
CA LEU A 62 14.40 -3.86 -5.56
C LEU A 62 13.47 -4.00 -4.38
N VAL A 63 12.36 -4.75 -4.51
CA VAL A 63 11.45 -5.01 -3.38
C VAL A 63 12.20 -5.67 -2.22
N ARG A 64 13.04 -6.68 -2.50
CA ARG A 64 13.88 -7.31 -1.45
C ARG A 64 14.83 -6.31 -0.80
N LEU A 65 15.51 -5.47 -1.59
CA LEU A 65 16.44 -4.46 -1.06
C LEU A 65 15.73 -3.40 -0.21
N ILE A 66 14.50 -3.03 -0.57
CA ILE A 66 13.69 -2.09 0.18
C ILE A 66 13.36 -2.66 1.57
N TYR A 67 12.98 -3.94 1.67
CA TYR A 67 12.66 -4.61 2.94
C TYR A 67 13.89 -5.10 3.74
N GLN A 68 15.09 -5.13 3.15
CA GLN A 68 16.33 -5.52 3.83
C GLN A 68 17.07 -4.34 4.49
N LYS A 69 16.59 -3.11 4.30
CA LYS A 69 17.24 -1.89 4.80
C LYS A 69 16.81 -1.47 6.21
N ASP A 70 16.04 -2.32 6.90
CA ASP A 70 15.68 -2.17 8.32
C ASP A 70 16.54 -3.07 9.21
#